data_AF-A0A5A5TJF5-F1
#
_entry.id   AF-A0A5A5TJF5-F1
#
_cell.length_a   1.000
_cell.length_b   1.000
_cell.length_c   1.000
_cell.angle_alpha   90.00
_cell.angle_beta   90.00
_cell.angle_gamma   90.00
#
_symmetry.space_group_name_H-M   'P 1'
#
loop_
_entity.id
_entity.type
_entity.pdbx_description
1 polymer ?
#
loop_
_entity_poly.entity_id
_entity_poly.type
_entity_poly.pdbx_seq_one_letter_code
_entity_poly.pdbx_strand_id
1 'polypeptide(L)'
;MNDPQHIDRAVQHTLNVQRSYQAALSRYHTRSRLARISWGTWIIVLGTTLLWCITATQAAQAVGAHSLTAIITQISHNAINTQANSDNSLTTVLLRYGAKENSLLEQGQYWRFILPIFLHVNLLHVGLNMLNLLALGLFIERLVGHIRLVLIYLITGIISTITSFWFAPAVISVGASGAIFGLVGAYCIFILVHRRAFPYGGLFTLLWLLLVIGLNLGIGLVLPNVDNYAHLGGLISGFWLGWCFMPLYRADKEQKLNDIHQLRHRWPLALLTILGTLLFAVLALHLGN
;
A
#
# COMPACT_ATOMS: atom_id res chain seq x y z
N MET A 1 38.75 -15.93 -22.22
CA MET A 1 39.58 -16.38 -21.08
C MET A 1 38.98 -15.74 -19.83
N ASN A 2 38.26 -16.51 -19.00
CA ASN A 2 37.56 -15.96 -17.83
C ASN A 2 38.58 -15.62 -16.74
N ASP A 3 38.65 -14.35 -16.33
CA ASP A 3 39.49 -13.89 -15.22
C ASP A 3 39.04 -14.54 -13.89
N PRO A 4 39.90 -15.32 -13.21
CA PRO A 4 39.60 -15.94 -11.92
C PRO A 4 39.11 -14.93 -10.87
N GLN A 5 39.63 -13.69 -10.88
CA GLN A 5 39.21 -12.65 -9.94
C GLN A 5 37.75 -12.20 -10.18
N HIS A 6 37.27 -12.28 -11.42
CA HIS A 6 35.89 -11.96 -11.77
C HIS A 6 34.91 -13.04 -11.27
N ILE A 7 35.31 -14.32 -11.33
CA ILE A 7 34.52 -15.45 -10.82
C ILE A 7 34.37 -15.32 -9.30
N ASP A 8 35.45 -15.04 -8.58
CA ASP A 8 35.42 -14.87 -7.12
C ASP A 8 34.53 -13.70 -6.68
N ARG A 9 34.58 -12.56 -7.38
CA ARG A 9 33.69 -11.42 -7.09
C ARG A 9 32.22 -11.75 -7.32
N ALA A 10 31.91 -12.46 -8.40
CA ALA A 10 30.53 -12.85 -8.72
C ALA A 10 29.95 -13.84 -7.69
N VAL A 11 30.77 -14.78 -7.22
CA VAL A 11 30.41 -15.74 -6.15
C VAL A 11 30.19 -15.00 -4.83
N GLN A 12 31.13 -14.13 -4.41
CA GLN A 12 31.01 -13.37 -3.17
C GLN A 12 29.78 -12.45 -3.16
N HIS A 13 29.50 -11.77 -4.29
CA HIS A 13 28.28 -10.97 -4.41
C HIS A 13 27.01 -11.81 -4.22
N THR A 14 26.96 -13.00 -4.81
CA THR A 14 25.82 -13.92 -4.67
C THR A 14 25.61 -14.36 -3.23
N LEU A 15 26.69 -14.75 -2.54
CA LEU A 15 26.64 -15.12 -1.12
C LEU A 15 26.17 -13.96 -0.24
N ASN A 16 26.63 -12.74 -0.52
CA ASN A 16 26.19 -11.55 0.23
C ASN A 16 24.70 -11.27 0.05
N VAL A 17 24.17 -11.39 -1.17
CA VAL A 17 22.73 -11.23 -1.45
C VAL A 17 21.89 -12.30 -0.72
N GLN A 18 22.34 -13.55 -0.73
CA GLN A 18 21.67 -14.65 -0.02
C GLN A 18 21.66 -14.41 1.50
N ARG A 19 22.81 -14.04 2.09
CA ARG A 19 22.91 -13.69 3.51
C ARG A 19 22.01 -12.51 3.86
N SER A 20 21.93 -11.49 3.00
CA SER A 20 21.05 -10.34 3.22
C SER A 20 19.58 -10.74 3.31
N TYR A 21 19.13 -11.53 2.33
CA TYR A 21 17.76 -12.03 2.30
C TYR A 21 17.44 -12.91 3.52
N GLN A 22 18.33 -13.83 3.87
CA GLN A 22 18.16 -14.70 5.04
C GLN A 22 18.13 -13.93 6.35
N ALA A 23 18.95 -12.87 6.49
CA ALA A 23 18.92 -12.00 7.66
C ALA A 23 17.60 -11.22 7.78
N ALA A 24 17.04 -10.77 6.65
CA ALA A 24 15.72 -10.13 6.64
C ALA A 24 14.62 -11.06 7.15
N LEU A 25 14.63 -12.34 6.74
CA LEU A 25 13.69 -13.36 7.20
C LEU A 25 13.91 -13.77 8.66
N SER A 26 15.16 -13.98 9.07
CA SER A 26 15.49 -14.53 10.40
C SER A 26 15.27 -13.52 11.53
N ARG A 27 15.38 -12.21 11.25
CA ARG A 27 15.12 -11.13 12.22
C ARG A 27 13.78 -11.29 12.91
N TYR A 28 12.76 -11.75 12.18
CA TYR A 28 11.44 -12.03 12.74
C TYR A 28 11.47 -13.12 13.82
N HIS A 29 12.22 -14.20 13.60
CA HIS A 29 12.26 -15.35 14.51
C HIS A 29 12.98 -15.05 15.83
N THR A 30 13.90 -14.09 15.83
CA THR A 30 14.70 -13.70 17.02
C THR A 30 13.97 -12.79 18.01
N ARG A 31 12.76 -12.32 17.68
CA ARG A 31 11.97 -11.41 18.52
C ARG A 31 11.10 -12.13 19.55
N SER A 32 10.75 -11.42 20.63
CA SER A 32 9.78 -11.89 21.63
C SER A 32 8.42 -12.20 20.99
N ARG A 33 7.62 -13.08 21.61
CA ARG A 33 6.35 -13.56 21.04
C ARG A 33 5.42 -12.41 20.60
N LEU A 34 5.29 -11.36 21.41
CA LEU A 34 4.45 -10.19 21.11
C LEU A 34 5.01 -9.32 19.98
N ALA A 35 6.33 -9.17 19.90
CA ALA A 35 7.00 -8.40 18.85
C ALA A 35 7.03 -9.11 17.48
N ARG A 36 6.54 -10.35 17.42
CA ARG A 36 6.28 -11.11 16.19
C ARG A 36 4.86 -10.89 15.65
N ILE A 37 3.97 -10.26 16.41
CA ILE A 37 2.66 -9.91 15.86
C ILE A 37 2.86 -8.77 14.86
N SER A 38 2.31 -8.93 13.65
CA SER A 38 2.29 -7.93 12.59
C SER A 38 1.33 -6.78 12.94
N TRP A 39 1.66 -6.03 13.99
CA TRP A 39 0.81 -4.99 14.57
C TRP A 39 0.40 -3.91 13.58
N GLY A 40 1.31 -3.47 12.70
CA GLY A 40 1.01 -2.46 11.68
C GLY A 40 -0.09 -2.93 10.74
N THR A 41 0.04 -4.15 10.20
CA THR A 41 -0.99 -4.74 9.33
C THR A 41 -2.32 -4.89 10.06
N TRP A 42 -2.31 -5.45 11.27
CA TRP A 42 -3.55 -5.67 12.04
C TRP A 42 -4.23 -4.36 12.44
N ILE A 43 -3.47 -3.34 12.85
CA ILE A 43 -4.02 -2.02 13.18
C ILE A 43 -4.70 -1.40 11.96
N ILE A 44 -4.05 -1.45 10.79
CA ILE A 44 -4.64 -0.93 9.54
C ILE A 44 -5.91 -1.71 9.19
N VAL A 45 -5.86 -3.06 9.24
CA VAL A 45 -7.00 -3.91 8.87
C VAL A 45 -8.20 -3.67 9.79
N LEU A 46 -7.98 -3.70 11.10
CA LEU A 46 -9.04 -3.52 12.09
C LEU A 46 -9.58 -2.08 12.06
N GLY A 47 -8.71 -1.08 11.96
CA GLY A 47 -9.12 0.32 11.86
C GLY A 47 -9.94 0.61 10.60
N THR A 48 -9.51 0.10 9.45
CA THR A 48 -10.22 0.26 8.17
C THR A 48 -11.58 -0.45 8.21
N THR A 49 -11.62 -1.67 8.75
CA THR A 49 -12.87 -2.44 8.86
C THR A 49 -13.85 -1.76 9.81
N LEU A 50 -13.37 -1.25 10.95
CA LEU A 50 -14.18 -0.50 11.90
C LEU A 50 -14.74 0.78 11.27
N LEU A 51 -13.90 1.54 10.56
CA LEU A 51 -14.33 2.76 9.87
C LEU A 51 -15.39 2.43 8.81
N TRP A 52 -15.20 1.35 8.04
CA TRP A 52 -16.19 0.90 7.08
C TRP A 52 -17.52 0.57 7.76
N CYS A 53 -17.52 -0.19 8.86
CA CYS A 53 -18.74 -0.48 9.62
C CYS A 53 -19.48 0.80 10.03
N ILE A 54 -18.76 1.81 10.53
CA ILE A 54 -19.32 3.11 10.90
C ILE A 54 -19.97 3.80 9.69
N THR A 55 -19.25 3.91 8.57
CA THR A 55 -19.77 4.57 7.36
C THR A 55 -20.94 3.82 6.74
N ALA A 56 -20.92 2.48 6.77
CA ALA A 56 -21.99 1.64 6.24
C ALA A 56 -23.27 1.76 7.09
N THR A 57 -23.14 1.79 8.42
CA THR A 57 -24.27 2.05 9.31
C THR A 57 -24.86 3.45 9.08
N GLN A 58 -24.03 4.48 8.93
CA GLN A 58 -24.54 5.83 8.66
C GLN A 58 -25.21 5.96 7.30
N ALA A 59 -24.68 5.30 6.27
CA ALA A 59 -25.32 5.24 4.96
C ALA A 59 -26.69 4.55 5.04
N ALA A 60 -26.79 3.44 5.79
CA ALA A 60 -28.07 2.77 6.01
C ALA A 60 -29.08 3.64 6.78
N GLN A 61 -28.62 4.35 7.82
CA GLN A 61 -29.46 5.28 8.58
C GLN A 61 -29.94 6.46 7.73
N ALA A 62 -29.12 6.94 6.79
CA ALA A 62 -29.47 8.05 5.89
C ALA A 62 -30.61 7.71 4.94
N VAL A 63 -30.88 6.42 4.68
CA VAL A 63 -32.02 5.93 3.89
C VAL A 63 -33.18 5.42 4.75
N GLY A 64 -33.17 5.70 6.06
CA GLY A 64 -34.26 5.38 6.99
C GLY A 64 -34.14 4.03 7.72
N ALA A 65 -33.00 3.32 7.61
CA ALA A 65 -32.79 2.08 8.35
C ALA A 65 -32.39 2.37 9.81
N HIS A 66 -33.37 2.35 10.73
CA HIS A 66 -33.15 2.64 12.14
C HIS A 66 -33.09 1.41 13.05
N SER A 67 -33.58 0.24 12.61
CA SER A 67 -33.47 -1.02 13.36
C SER A 67 -32.23 -1.80 12.93
N LEU A 68 -31.69 -2.63 13.85
CA LEU A 68 -30.54 -3.49 13.55
C LEU A 68 -30.77 -4.37 12.32
N THR A 69 -31.95 -4.98 12.21
CA THR A 69 -32.33 -5.82 11.06
C THR A 69 -32.35 -5.01 9.77
N ALA A 70 -32.92 -3.78 9.79
CA ALA A 70 -32.96 -2.94 8.60
C ALA A 70 -31.55 -2.52 8.15
N ILE A 71 -30.66 -2.20 9.09
CA ILE A 71 -29.26 -1.86 8.80
C ILE A 71 -28.54 -3.04 8.16
N ILE A 72 -28.66 -4.24 8.75
CA ILE A 72 -28.03 -5.46 8.22
C ILE A 72 -28.57 -5.77 6.82
N THR A 73 -29.88 -5.66 6.60
CA THR A 73 -30.50 -5.87 5.29
C THR A 73 -29.96 -4.88 4.26
N GLN A 74 -29.85 -3.60 4.61
CA GLN A 74 -29.33 -2.57 3.70
C GLN A 74 -27.87 -2.81 3.33
N ILE A 75 -27.02 -3.13 4.33
CA ILE A 75 -25.61 -3.45 4.09
C ILE A 75 -25.47 -4.69 3.21
N SER A 76 -26.30 -5.71 3.44
CA SER A 76 -26.29 -6.95 2.66
C SER A 76 -26.73 -6.71 1.21
N HIS A 77 -27.75 -5.90 1.01
CA HIS A 77 -28.23 -5.51 -0.32
C HIS A 77 -27.17 -4.73 -1.11
N ASN A 78 -26.45 -3.84 -0.41
CA ASN A 78 -25.41 -2.99 -0.97
C ASN A 78 -24.01 -3.61 -0.96
N ALA A 79 -23.90 -4.92 -0.68
CA ALA A 79 -22.61 -5.57 -0.46
C ALA A 79 -21.68 -5.57 -1.69
N ILE A 80 -22.24 -5.50 -2.90
CA ILE A 80 -21.51 -5.68 -4.17
C ILE A 80 -21.74 -4.51 -5.15
N ASN A 81 -22.99 -4.10 -5.35
CA ASN A 81 -23.36 -3.26 -6.51
C ASN A 81 -23.29 -1.74 -6.27
N THR A 82 -23.04 -1.30 -5.03
CA THR A 82 -23.05 0.13 -4.71
C THR A 82 -21.72 0.79 -5.07
N GLN A 83 -21.80 1.93 -5.75
CA GLN A 83 -20.66 2.73 -6.19
C GLN A 83 -20.73 4.14 -5.60
N ALA A 84 -19.58 4.80 -5.46
CA ALA A 84 -19.47 6.13 -4.85
C ALA A 84 -20.20 7.23 -5.65
N ASN A 85 -20.52 7.00 -6.93
CA ASN A 85 -21.18 7.97 -7.81
C ASN A 85 -22.65 7.64 -8.11
N SER A 86 -23.21 6.56 -7.53
CA SER A 86 -24.55 6.06 -7.88
C SER A 86 -25.59 6.14 -6.75
N ASP A 87 -25.16 6.36 -5.50
CA ASP A 87 -26.04 6.41 -4.32
C ASP A 87 -25.80 7.70 -3.54
N ASN A 88 -26.72 8.65 -3.67
CA ASN A 88 -26.61 9.99 -3.07
C ASN A 88 -26.38 9.95 -1.55
N SER A 89 -26.90 8.93 -0.85
CA SER A 89 -26.75 8.80 0.60
C SER A 89 -25.34 8.33 0.98
N LEU A 90 -24.84 7.28 0.33
CA LEU A 90 -23.50 6.75 0.56
C LEU A 90 -22.42 7.77 0.17
N THR A 91 -22.55 8.39 -1.01
CA THR A 91 -21.62 9.42 -1.47
C THR A 91 -21.49 10.54 -0.45
N THR A 92 -22.62 11.03 0.08
CA THR A 92 -22.64 12.08 1.10
C THR A 92 -21.89 11.67 2.37
N VAL A 93 -22.09 10.43 2.84
CA VAL A 93 -21.36 9.90 4.01
C VAL A 93 -19.87 9.78 3.71
N LEU A 94 -19.49 9.20 2.58
CA LEU A 94 -18.07 9.07 2.20
C LEU A 94 -17.38 10.43 2.06
N LEU A 95 -18.04 11.41 1.43
CA LEU A 95 -17.53 12.78 1.33
C LEU A 95 -17.39 13.42 2.70
N ARG A 96 -18.35 13.24 3.63
CA ARG A 96 -18.23 13.72 5.02
C ARG A 96 -17.01 13.13 5.73
N TYR A 97 -16.71 11.87 5.47
CA TYR A 97 -15.57 11.16 6.08
C TYR A 97 -14.23 11.37 5.36
N GLY A 98 -14.21 12.18 4.30
CA GLY A 98 -12.97 12.58 3.64
C GLY A 98 -12.60 11.76 2.42
N ALA A 99 -13.57 11.15 1.73
CA ALA A 99 -13.35 10.62 0.38
C ALA A 99 -12.72 11.68 -0.53
N LYS A 100 -11.88 11.24 -1.48
CA LYS A 100 -11.21 12.17 -2.38
C LYS A 100 -12.25 12.74 -3.33
N GLU A 101 -12.31 14.05 -3.40
CA GLU A 101 -13.12 14.82 -4.34
C GLU A 101 -12.33 16.10 -4.63
N ASN A 102 -12.12 16.42 -5.91
CA ASN A 102 -11.17 17.45 -6.32
C ASN A 102 -11.60 18.84 -5.87
N SER A 103 -12.87 19.19 -6.04
CA SER A 103 -13.36 20.53 -5.69
C SER A 103 -13.20 20.83 -4.19
N LEU A 104 -13.41 19.84 -3.33
CA LEU A 104 -13.21 19.98 -1.88
C LEU A 104 -11.72 20.03 -1.50
N LEU A 105 -10.85 19.33 -2.24
CA LEU A 105 -9.40 19.43 -2.07
C LEU A 105 -8.90 20.84 -2.43
N GLU A 106 -9.37 21.40 -3.54
CA GLU A 106 -9.08 22.77 -3.99
C GLU A 106 -9.59 23.83 -2.99
N GLN A 107 -10.69 23.55 -2.29
CA GLN A 107 -11.22 24.37 -1.19
C GLN A 107 -10.44 24.24 0.14
N GLY A 108 -9.32 23.51 0.16
CA GLY A 108 -8.44 23.43 1.33
C GLY A 108 -8.61 22.20 2.21
N GLN A 109 -9.44 21.22 1.82
CA GLN A 109 -9.70 20.02 2.64
C GLN A 109 -8.61 18.94 2.46
N TYR A 110 -7.35 19.29 2.77
CA TYR A 110 -6.16 18.48 2.46
C TYR A 110 -6.10 17.12 3.15
N TRP A 111 -6.86 16.90 4.21
CA TRP A 111 -7.01 15.56 4.83
C TRP A 111 -7.57 14.52 3.85
N ARG A 112 -8.25 14.96 2.77
CA ARG A 112 -8.71 14.12 1.65
C ARG A 112 -7.58 13.52 0.81
N PHE A 113 -6.31 13.83 1.05
CA PHE A 113 -5.20 13.06 0.50
C PHE A 113 -4.92 11.76 1.27
N ILE A 114 -5.33 11.69 2.54
CA ILE A 114 -5.00 10.60 3.47
C ILE A 114 -6.22 9.73 3.77
N LEU A 115 -7.34 10.34 4.18
CA LEU A 115 -8.53 9.63 4.63
C LEU A 115 -9.13 8.64 3.61
N PRO A 116 -9.09 8.87 2.28
CA PRO A 116 -9.65 7.94 1.30
C PRO A 116 -9.07 6.53 1.39
N ILE A 117 -7.80 6.40 1.82
CA ILE A 117 -7.08 5.12 1.96
C ILE A 117 -7.87 4.13 2.84
N PHE A 118 -8.65 4.64 3.81
CA PHE A 118 -9.36 3.86 4.80
C PHE A 118 -10.87 3.73 4.52
N LEU A 119 -11.38 4.42 3.50
CA LEU A 119 -12.81 4.42 3.16
C LEU A 119 -13.11 3.39 2.08
N HIS A 120 -14.29 2.78 2.12
CA HIS A 120 -14.69 1.75 1.16
C HIS A 120 -16.20 1.87 0.88
N VAL A 121 -16.60 1.59 -0.37
CA VAL A 121 -17.99 1.75 -0.81
C VAL A 121 -18.91 0.61 -0.41
N ASN A 122 -18.40 -0.62 -0.31
CA ASN A 122 -19.22 -1.80 -0.05
C ASN A 122 -18.41 -2.93 0.61
N LEU A 123 -19.12 -3.97 1.06
CA LEU A 123 -18.56 -5.09 1.82
C LEU A 123 -17.51 -5.86 1.01
N LEU A 124 -17.78 -6.13 -0.27
CA LEU A 124 -16.83 -6.83 -1.14
C LEU A 124 -15.55 -6.00 -1.30
N HIS A 125 -15.67 -4.69 -1.49
CA HIS A 125 -14.54 -3.79 -1.68
C HIS A 125 -13.63 -3.76 -0.44
N VAL A 126 -14.18 -3.57 0.77
CA VAL A 126 -13.37 -3.63 2.00
C VAL A 126 -12.81 -5.03 2.23
N GLY A 127 -13.62 -6.07 2.01
CA GLY A 127 -13.23 -7.47 2.24
C GLY A 127 -12.03 -7.89 1.38
N LEU A 128 -12.07 -7.62 0.07
CA LEU A 128 -10.97 -7.93 -0.85
C LEU A 128 -9.71 -7.14 -0.53
N ASN A 129 -9.84 -5.85 -0.19
CA ASN A 129 -8.68 -5.04 0.20
C ASN A 129 -8.04 -5.55 1.51
N MET A 130 -8.84 -5.86 2.52
CA MET A 130 -8.33 -6.35 3.80
C MET A 130 -7.73 -7.75 3.66
N LEU A 131 -8.31 -8.62 2.83
CA LEU A 131 -7.74 -9.93 2.51
C LEU A 131 -6.37 -9.77 1.81
N ASN A 132 -6.28 -8.90 0.81
CA ASN A 132 -5.03 -8.64 0.10
C ASN A 132 -3.97 -8.03 1.03
N LEU A 133 -4.37 -7.09 1.89
CA LEU A 133 -3.48 -6.49 2.89
C LEU A 133 -3.04 -7.51 3.95
N LEU A 134 -3.89 -8.43 4.38
CA LEU A 134 -3.48 -9.53 5.27
C LEU A 134 -2.50 -10.46 4.57
N ALA A 135 -2.78 -10.89 3.34
CA ALA A 135 -1.90 -11.79 2.60
C ALA A 135 -0.51 -11.19 2.37
N LEU A 136 -0.45 -9.94 1.90
CA LEU A 136 0.79 -9.27 1.54
C LEU A 136 1.45 -8.54 2.71
N GLY A 137 0.67 -7.78 3.47
CA GLY A 137 1.13 -6.93 4.57
C GLY A 137 1.72 -7.76 5.71
N LEU A 138 1.09 -8.88 6.10
CA LEU A 138 1.66 -9.75 7.13
C LEU A 138 3.04 -10.26 6.72
N PHE A 139 3.22 -10.62 5.45
CA PHE A 139 4.51 -11.08 4.93
C PHE A 139 5.55 -9.95 4.87
N ILE A 140 5.21 -8.82 4.25
CA ILE A 140 6.13 -7.67 4.13
C ILE A 140 6.53 -7.15 5.50
N GLU A 141 5.59 -7.05 6.44
CA GLU A 141 5.87 -6.55 7.79
C GLU A 141 6.89 -7.41 8.53
N ARG A 142 6.87 -8.72 8.31
CA ARG A 142 7.89 -9.64 8.86
C ARG A 142 9.26 -9.38 8.27
N LEU A 143 9.34 -9.00 6.99
CA LEU A 143 10.58 -8.63 6.32
C LEU A 143 11.13 -7.28 6.80
N VAL A 144 10.28 -6.25 6.80
CA VAL A 144 10.72 -4.84 6.93
C VAL A 144 10.52 -4.26 8.33
N GLY A 145 9.64 -4.86 9.14
CA GLY A 145 9.18 -4.40 10.44
C GLY A 145 8.02 -3.40 10.37
N HIS A 146 7.31 -3.26 11.50
CA HIS A 146 6.07 -2.49 11.63
C HIS A 146 6.15 -1.06 11.06
N ILE A 147 7.16 -0.29 11.46
CA ILE A 147 7.29 1.12 11.09
C ILE A 147 7.48 1.28 9.57
N ARG A 148 8.32 0.46 8.95
CA ARG A 148 8.57 0.55 7.51
C ARG A 148 7.36 0.16 6.69
N LEU A 149 6.63 -0.88 7.11
CA LEU A 149 5.37 -1.25 6.48
C LEU A 149 4.41 -0.05 6.50
N VAL A 150 4.16 0.53 7.68
CA VAL A 150 3.21 1.65 7.83
C VAL A 150 3.64 2.85 7.00
N LEU A 151 4.93 3.20 6.99
CA LEU A 151 5.44 4.31 6.16
C LEU A 151 5.25 4.06 4.67
N ILE A 152 5.62 2.88 4.17
CA ILE A 152 5.44 2.54 2.75
C ILE A 152 3.96 2.56 2.40
N TYR A 153 3.11 1.94 3.22
CA TYR A 153 1.66 1.89 3.00
C TYR A 153 1.04 3.30 2.95
N LEU A 154 1.32 4.15 3.93
CA LEU A 154 0.75 5.50 3.99
C LEU A 154 1.28 6.40 2.87
N ILE A 155 2.59 6.42 2.62
CA ILE A 155 3.18 7.31 1.62
C ILE A 155 2.72 6.92 0.21
N THR A 156 2.72 5.62 -0.12
CA THR A 156 2.20 5.16 -1.42
C THR A 156 0.70 5.40 -1.55
N GLY A 157 -0.08 5.25 -0.48
CA GLY A 157 -1.50 5.61 -0.46
C GLY A 157 -1.74 7.10 -0.72
N ILE A 158 -0.94 7.99 -0.13
CA ILE A 158 -1.04 9.43 -0.38
C ILE A 158 -0.66 9.76 -1.83
N ILE A 159 0.44 9.22 -2.34
CA ILE A 159 0.86 9.43 -3.74
C ILE A 159 -0.18 8.87 -4.71
N SER A 160 -0.82 7.76 -4.36
CA SER A 160 -1.94 7.20 -5.10
C SER A 160 -3.12 8.17 -5.17
N THR A 161 -3.54 8.76 -4.05
CA THR A 161 -4.58 9.79 -4.02
C THR A 161 -4.20 11.06 -4.81
N ILE A 162 -2.94 11.48 -4.77
CA ILE A 162 -2.44 12.63 -5.56
C ILE A 162 -2.48 12.31 -7.07
N THR A 163 -2.10 11.09 -7.45
CA THR A 163 -2.14 10.64 -8.85
C THR A 163 -3.59 10.58 -9.36
N SER A 164 -4.52 10.10 -8.52
CA SER A 164 -5.96 10.20 -8.78
C SER A 164 -6.45 11.64 -8.95
N PHE A 165 -5.98 12.57 -8.09
CA PHE A 165 -6.36 13.98 -8.17
C PHE A 165 -6.04 14.59 -9.54
N TRP A 166 -4.87 14.30 -10.10
CA TRP A 166 -4.48 14.84 -11.41
C TRP A 166 -5.11 14.16 -12.60
N PHE A 167 -5.14 12.83 -12.59
CA PHE A 167 -5.47 12.07 -13.80
C PHE A 167 -6.90 11.52 -13.80
N ALA A 168 -7.59 11.56 -12.66
CA ALA A 168 -8.97 11.16 -12.50
C ALA A 168 -9.80 12.21 -11.72
N PRO A 169 -9.87 13.48 -12.19
CA PRO A 169 -10.49 14.57 -11.44
C PRO A 169 -11.99 14.34 -11.19
N ALA A 170 -12.69 13.68 -12.11
CA ALA A 170 -14.12 13.36 -11.99
C ALA A 170 -14.44 12.17 -11.08
N VAL A 171 -13.42 11.45 -10.58
CA VAL A 171 -13.62 10.25 -9.75
C VAL A 171 -13.60 10.62 -8.27
N ILE A 172 -14.69 10.29 -7.57
CA ILE A 172 -14.69 10.20 -6.11
C ILE A 172 -13.96 8.92 -5.73
N SER A 173 -12.75 9.07 -5.18
CA SER A 173 -11.85 7.95 -4.93
C SER A 173 -11.84 7.57 -3.45
N VAL A 174 -11.95 6.26 -3.18
CA VAL A 174 -11.83 5.64 -1.86
C VAL A 174 -11.20 4.25 -2.01
N GLY A 175 -10.49 3.79 -1.00
CA GLY A 175 -10.02 2.41 -0.90
C GLY A 175 -8.53 2.28 -0.60
N ALA A 176 -8.18 1.18 0.05
CA ALA A 176 -6.79 0.85 0.38
C ALA A 176 -5.95 0.38 -0.82
N SER A 177 -6.58 0.13 -1.97
CA SER A 177 -5.98 -0.58 -3.10
C SER A 177 -4.74 0.11 -3.65
N GLY A 178 -4.73 1.44 -3.73
CA GLY A 178 -3.53 2.21 -4.11
C GLY A 178 -2.32 1.95 -3.21
N ALA A 179 -2.51 1.95 -1.89
CA ALA A 179 -1.47 1.64 -0.91
C ALA A 179 -1.02 0.16 -1.01
N ILE A 180 -1.95 -0.76 -1.28
CA ILE A 180 -1.63 -2.18 -1.49
C ILE A 180 -0.81 -2.38 -2.77
N PHE A 181 -1.14 -1.70 -3.86
CA PHE A 181 -0.31 -1.67 -5.06
C PHE A 181 1.09 -1.12 -4.76
N GLY A 182 1.21 -0.15 -3.85
CA GLY A 182 2.48 0.31 -3.31
C GLY A 182 3.29 -0.78 -2.60
N LEU A 183 2.63 -1.58 -1.76
CA LEU A 183 3.27 -2.76 -1.15
C LEU A 183 3.69 -3.80 -2.20
N VAL A 184 2.90 -4.02 -3.25
CA VAL A 184 3.25 -4.89 -4.38
C VAL A 184 4.50 -4.37 -5.09
N GLY A 185 4.54 -3.08 -5.42
CA GLY A 185 5.68 -2.43 -6.05
C GLY A 185 6.96 -2.55 -5.22
N ALA A 186 6.84 -2.32 -3.90
CA ALA A 186 7.96 -2.47 -2.96
C ALA A 186 8.47 -3.92 -2.95
N TYR A 187 7.58 -4.90 -3.00
CA TYR A 187 7.97 -6.30 -3.02
C TYR A 187 8.64 -6.71 -4.35
N CYS A 188 8.13 -6.22 -5.49
CA CYS A 188 8.76 -6.44 -6.80
C CYS A 188 10.23 -6.02 -6.79
N ILE A 189 10.53 -4.79 -6.34
CA ILE A 189 11.90 -4.31 -6.31
C ILE A 189 12.77 -5.06 -5.30
N PHE A 190 12.20 -5.50 -4.18
CA PHE A 190 12.92 -6.32 -3.21
C PHE A 190 13.36 -7.66 -3.81
N ILE A 191 12.48 -8.32 -4.58
CA ILE A 191 12.84 -9.53 -5.32
C ILE A 191 13.94 -9.23 -6.33
N LEU A 192 13.85 -8.13 -7.08
CA LEU A 192 14.86 -7.77 -8.09
C LEU A 192 16.23 -7.50 -7.46
N VAL A 193 16.28 -6.77 -6.35
CA VAL A 193 17.51 -6.51 -5.57
C VAL A 193 18.08 -7.81 -5.03
N HIS A 194 17.23 -8.70 -4.52
CA HIS A 194 17.63 -9.97 -3.92
C HIS A 194 17.55 -11.16 -4.87
N ARG A 195 17.49 -10.95 -6.19
CA ARG A 195 17.13 -12.00 -7.17
C ARG A 195 17.96 -13.28 -7.04
N ARG A 196 19.24 -13.15 -6.71
CA ARG A 196 20.16 -14.29 -6.54
C ARG A 196 19.89 -15.15 -5.29
N ALA A 197 19.05 -14.66 -4.37
CA ALA A 197 18.57 -15.39 -3.21
C ALA A 197 17.27 -16.16 -3.48
N PHE A 198 16.59 -15.91 -4.60
CA PHE A 198 15.35 -16.57 -4.97
C PHE A 198 15.60 -17.69 -5.98
N PRO A 199 14.87 -18.82 -5.89
CA PRO A 199 14.85 -19.83 -6.94
C PRO A 199 14.49 -19.20 -8.29
N TYR A 200 15.25 -19.57 -9.34
CA TYR A 200 15.09 -19.02 -10.69
C TYR A 200 15.09 -17.48 -10.74
N GLY A 201 15.80 -16.81 -9.84
CA GLY A 201 15.85 -15.36 -9.80
C GLY A 201 14.58 -14.69 -9.29
N GLY A 202 13.62 -15.45 -8.73
CA GLY A 202 12.30 -14.95 -8.35
C GLY A 202 11.31 -14.83 -9.52
N LEU A 203 11.64 -15.40 -10.69
CA LEU A 203 10.86 -15.27 -11.92
C LEU A 203 9.39 -15.64 -11.73
N PHE A 204 9.09 -16.80 -11.13
CA PHE A 204 7.70 -17.24 -10.93
C PHE A 204 6.91 -16.30 -10.01
N THR A 205 7.55 -15.78 -8.95
CA THR A 205 6.92 -14.80 -8.06
C THR A 205 6.65 -13.50 -8.80
N LEU A 206 7.59 -13.01 -9.60
CA LEU A 206 7.40 -11.80 -10.41
C LEU A 206 6.31 -11.98 -11.47
N LEU A 207 6.26 -13.12 -12.16
CA LEU A 207 5.20 -13.43 -13.12
C LEU A 207 3.82 -13.49 -12.45
N TRP A 208 3.74 -14.07 -11.25
CA TRP A 208 2.52 -14.07 -10.46
C TRP A 208 2.09 -12.66 -10.06
N LEU A 209 3.02 -11.82 -9.58
CA LEU A 209 2.73 -10.42 -9.24
C LEU A 209 2.29 -9.64 -10.49
N LEU A 210 2.94 -9.84 -11.64
CA LEU A 210 2.55 -9.23 -12.90
C LEU A 210 1.15 -9.65 -13.35
N LEU A 211 0.79 -10.92 -13.18
CA LEU A 211 -0.57 -11.40 -13.43
C LEU A 211 -1.58 -10.71 -12.52
N VAL A 212 -1.32 -10.65 -11.21
CA VAL A 212 -2.20 -9.99 -10.24
C VAL A 212 -2.37 -8.51 -10.55
N ILE A 213 -1.27 -7.80 -10.87
CA ILE A 213 -1.29 -6.39 -11.30
C ILE A 213 -2.13 -6.25 -12.57
N GLY A 214 -1.85 -7.06 -13.59
CA GLY A 214 -2.53 -7.00 -14.88
C GLY A 214 -4.04 -7.28 -14.77
N LEU A 215 -4.44 -8.26 -13.95
CA LEU A 215 -5.84 -8.56 -13.70
C LEU A 215 -6.55 -7.39 -12.99
N ASN A 216 -5.95 -6.80 -11.94
CA ASN A 216 -6.57 -5.69 -11.22
C ASN A 216 -6.69 -4.43 -12.08
N LEU A 217 -5.64 -4.07 -12.83
CA LEU A 217 -5.69 -2.94 -13.75
C LEU A 217 -6.66 -3.19 -14.91
N GLY A 218 -6.70 -4.43 -15.42
CA GLY A 218 -7.64 -4.85 -16.46
C GLY A 218 -9.10 -4.76 -16.00
N ILE A 219 -9.41 -5.18 -14.77
CA ILE A 219 -10.72 -4.96 -14.14
C ILE A 219 -11.05 -3.47 -14.12
N GLY A 220 -10.08 -2.61 -13.80
CA GLY A 220 -10.31 -1.17 -13.76
C GLY A 220 -10.49 -0.48 -15.11
N LEU A 221 -10.16 -1.16 -16.21
CA LEU A 221 -10.51 -0.68 -17.56
C LEU A 221 -11.97 -0.98 -17.92
N VAL A 222 -12.58 -1.99 -17.29
CA VAL A 222 -13.93 -2.47 -17.62
C VAL A 222 -14.96 -1.96 -16.62
N LEU A 223 -14.61 -1.92 -15.33
CA LEU A 223 -15.53 -1.48 -14.28
C LEU A 223 -15.41 0.03 -14.07
N PRO A 224 -16.53 0.79 -14.21
CA PRO A 224 -16.54 2.21 -13.92
C PRO A 224 -16.22 2.46 -12.44
N ASN A 225 -15.58 3.60 -12.16
CA ASN A 225 -15.17 4.03 -10.82
C ASN A 225 -14.04 3.22 -10.15
N VAL A 226 -13.34 2.37 -10.91
CA VAL A 226 -12.03 1.84 -10.49
C VAL A 226 -10.93 2.80 -10.93
N ASP A 227 -10.14 3.25 -9.97
CA ASP A 227 -9.14 4.28 -10.18
C ASP A 227 -7.77 3.69 -10.55
N ASN A 228 -7.58 3.39 -11.83
CA ASN A 228 -6.32 2.84 -12.34
C ASN A 228 -5.13 3.82 -12.19
N TYR A 229 -5.38 5.13 -12.20
CA TYR A 229 -4.33 6.11 -11.97
C TYR A 229 -3.84 6.06 -10.53
N ALA A 230 -4.75 5.91 -9.56
CA ALA A 230 -4.41 5.64 -8.18
C ALA A 230 -3.56 4.36 -8.06
N HIS A 231 -3.95 3.25 -8.69
CA HIS A 231 -3.18 2.00 -8.65
C HIS A 231 -1.78 2.15 -9.23
N LEU A 232 -1.64 2.83 -10.36
CA LEU A 232 -0.35 3.05 -11.01
C LEU A 232 0.56 3.94 -10.16
N GLY A 233 0.03 5.04 -9.61
CA GLY A 233 0.77 5.92 -8.71
C GLY A 233 1.25 5.18 -7.44
N GLY A 234 0.40 4.34 -6.87
CA GLY A 234 0.75 3.43 -5.79
C GLY A 234 1.89 2.49 -6.17
N LEU A 235 1.77 1.76 -7.29
CA LEU A 235 2.75 0.79 -7.75
C LEU A 235 4.14 1.41 -7.97
N ILE A 236 4.19 2.53 -8.70
CA ILE A 236 5.45 3.22 -9.04
C ILE A 236 6.12 3.77 -7.78
N SER A 237 5.35 4.45 -6.93
CA SER A 237 5.89 4.99 -5.67
C SER A 237 6.35 3.87 -4.74
N GLY A 238 5.62 2.76 -4.69
CA GLY A 238 5.99 1.57 -3.94
C GLY A 238 7.30 0.97 -4.41
N PHE A 239 7.49 0.83 -5.71
CA PHE A 239 8.76 0.37 -6.30
C PHE A 239 9.92 1.27 -5.90
N TRP A 240 9.74 2.59 -5.94
CA TRP A 240 10.78 3.54 -5.56
C TRP A 240 11.08 3.52 -4.05
N LEU A 241 10.04 3.53 -3.21
CA LEU A 241 10.20 3.45 -1.75
C LEU A 241 10.78 2.11 -1.31
N GLY A 242 10.42 1.03 -2.00
CA GLY A 242 10.97 -0.30 -1.77
C GLY A 242 12.49 -0.31 -1.96
N TRP A 243 12.98 0.31 -3.05
CA TRP A 243 14.40 0.48 -3.28
C TRP A 243 15.10 1.25 -2.16
N CYS A 244 14.44 2.29 -1.62
CA CYS A 244 15.02 3.17 -0.62
C CYS A 244 15.02 2.58 0.80
N PHE A 245 13.99 1.81 1.16
CA PHE A 245 13.67 1.47 2.56
C PHE A 245 13.54 -0.02 2.84
N MET A 246 13.31 -0.90 1.85
CA MET A 246 13.32 -2.34 2.12
C MET A 246 14.71 -2.78 2.57
N PRO A 247 14.80 -3.74 3.51
CA PRO A 247 16.05 -4.07 4.17
C PRO A 247 17.09 -4.56 3.17
N LEU A 248 18.32 -4.11 3.37
CA LEU A 248 19.49 -4.55 2.61
C LEU A 248 20.63 -4.71 3.62
N TYR A 249 20.97 -5.95 3.96
CA TYR A 249 22.03 -6.22 4.92
C TYR A 249 23.37 -6.38 4.22
N ARG A 250 24.40 -5.78 4.80
CA ARG A 250 25.80 -5.96 4.38
C ARG A 250 26.65 -6.37 5.57
N ALA A 251 27.61 -7.24 5.32
CA ALA A 251 28.62 -7.59 6.31
C ALA A 251 29.58 -6.40 6.50
N ASP A 252 29.86 -6.05 7.75
CA ASP A 252 30.96 -5.13 8.08
C ASP A 252 32.31 -5.86 8.12
N LYS A 253 33.37 -5.15 8.54
CA LYS A 253 34.73 -5.70 8.64
C LYS A 253 34.83 -6.90 9.59
N GLU A 254 33.91 -7.02 10.54
CA GLU A 254 33.83 -8.11 11.53
C GLU A 254 32.85 -9.22 11.12
N GLN A 255 32.39 -9.20 9.86
CA GLN A 255 31.38 -10.12 9.30
C GLN A 255 29.98 -10.01 9.94
N LYS A 256 29.72 -8.96 10.73
CA LYS A 256 28.40 -8.73 11.32
C LYS A 256 27.47 -8.10 10.28
N LEU A 257 26.28 -8.66 10.14
CA LEU A 257 25.29 -8.18 9.19
C LEU A 257 24.56 -6.95 9.72
N ASN A 258 24.72 -5.83 9.02
CA ASN A 258 24.06 -4.57 9.32
C ASN A 258 23.12 -4.18 8.18
N ASP A 259 21.88 -3.85 8.51
CA ASP A 259 20.92 -3.30 7.54
C ASP A 259 21.29 -1.85 7.22
N ILE A 260 21.79 -1.63 6.01
CA ILE A 260 22.22 -0.31 5.53
C ILE A 260 21.03 0.61 5.19
N HIS A 261 19.82 0.05 5.13
CA HIS A 261 18.56 0.79 5.00
C HIS A 261 17.87 1.01 6.36
N GLN A 262 18.61 0.85 7.46
CA GLN A 262 18.11 1.17 8.79
C GLN A 262 17.58 2.60 8.89
N LEU A 263 16.32 2.72 9.34
CA LEU A 263 15.64 4.01 9.49
C LEU A 263 16.42 5.01 10.35
N ARG A 264 17.10 4.54 11.41
CA ARG A 264 17.92 5.41 12.27
C ARG A 264 19.05 6.12 11.54
N HIS A 265 19.55 5.55 10.44
CA HIS A 265 20.59 6.16 9.61
C HIS A 265 20.00 6.88 8.39
N ARG A 266 18.85 6.42 7.90
CA ARG A 266 18.14 6.98 6.74
C ARG A 266 17.01 7.93 7.10
N TRP A 267 16.95 8.43 8.34
CA TRP A 267 15.93 9.38 8.75
C TRP A 267 15.92 10.67 7.89
N PRO A 268 17.05 11.20 7.37
CA PRO A 268 17.00 12.37 6.50
C PRO A 268 16.30 12.06 5.17
N LEU A 269 16.56 10.88 4.60
CA LEU A 269 15.89 10.43 3.39
C LEU A 269 14.39 10.19 3.65
N ALA A 270 14.04 9.58 4.78
CA ALA A 270 12.64 9.39 5.17
C ALA A 270 11.91 10.73 5.33
N LEU A 271 12.56 11.71 5.99
CA LEU A 271 12.02 13.06 6.11
C LEU A 271 11.87 13.73 4.75
N LEU A 272 12.88 13.64 3.87
CA LEU A 272 12.81 14.17 2.52
C LEU A 272 11.68 13.53 1.70
N THR A 273 11.47 12.23 1.83
CA THR A 273 10.33 11.54 1.19
C THR A 273 9.00 12.08 1.69
N ILE A 274 8.85 12.27 3.01
CA ILE A 274 7.61 12.81 3.59
C ILE A 274 7.38 14.24 3.11
N LEU A 275 8.40 15.11 3.23
CA LEU A 275 8.33 16.50 2.78
C LEU A 275 8.09 16.60 1.27
N GLY A 276 8.74 15.74 0.48
CA GLY A 276 8.54 15.65 -0.96
C GLY A 276 7.13 15.20 -1.32
N THR A 277 6.54 14.27 -0.55
CA THR A 277 5.15 13.83 -0.74
C THR A 277 4.16 14.95 -0.39
N LEU A 278 4.42 15.70 0.69
CA LEU A 278 3.63 16.86 1.07
C LEU A 278 3.74 17.98 0.02
N LEU A 279 4.96 18.26 -0.46
CA LEU A 279 5.19 19.21 -1.53
C LEU A 279 4.48 18.78 -2.81
N PHE A 280 4.53 17.49 -3.16
CA PHE A 280 3.83 16.94 -4.30
C PHE A 280 2.31 17.13 -4.18
N ALA A 281 1.74 16.95 -2.99
CA ALA A 281 0.34 17.26 -2.71
C ALA A 281 0.02 18.76 -2.88
N VAL A 282 0.90 19.64 -2.40
CA VAL A 282 0.74 21.09 -2.54
C VAL A 282 0.85 21.52 -4.01
N LEU A 283 1.86 21.05 -4.72
CA LEU A 283 2.02 21.29 -6.16
C LEU A 283 0.83 20.78 -6.94
N ALA A 284 0.23 19.66 -6.49
CA ALA A 284 -0.94 19.13 -7.14
C ALA A 284 -2.10 20.11 -7.21
N LEU A 285 -2.33 20.83 -6.12
CA LEU A 285 -3.38 21.84 -6.01
C LEU A 285 -3.11 23.10 -6.86
N HIS A 286 -1.84 23.42 -7.12
CA HIS A 286 -1.47 24.63 -7.87
C HIS A 286 -1.34 24.38 -9.38
N LEU A 287 -1.00 23.15 -9.78
CA LEU A 287 -0.81 22.76 -11.18
C LEU A 287 -2.00 22.00 -11.78
N GLY A 288 -2.97 21.61 -10.95
CA GLY A 288 -4.17 20.87 -11.37
C GLY A 288 -5.29 21.74 -11.95
N ASN A 289 -5.08 23.06 -12.07
CA ASN A 289 -6.02 24.04 -12.63
C ASN A 289 -5.61 24.46 -14.04
#